data_AF-A0AAU2XFI4-F1
#
_entry.id   AF-A0AAU2XFI4-F1
#
_cell.length_a   1.000
_cell.length_b   1.000
_cell.length_c   1.000
_cell.angle_alpha   90.00
_cell.angle_beta   90.00
_cell.angle_gamma   90.00
#
_symmetry.space_group_name_H-M   'P 1'
#
loop_
_entity.id
_entity.type
_entity.pdbx_description
1 polymer ?
#
loop_
_entity_poly.entity_id
_entity_poly.type
_entity_poly.pdbx_seq_one_letter_code
_entity_poly.pdbx_strand_id
1 'polypeptide(L)'
;MDWNFQSAGELATALRAGEVSSVELTEAAIARIERDEGAVNAICVSDFDRARAAARHADQEFGRPFDRAFDRAFGRDEDRPLLGIPVTVKESYNIAGMPTTWGMPQYRDFVPAEDAVQVSRLKAAGAVVLGKTNVPLGLQDIQSFNDIYGTTNNPWDPARTSGGSSGGSAAALASGFGALSIGSDLAGSLRTPAHFCGVYAHKPTLGLAATRGMVAPPASPLPVDLDLAVVGPMARTARDLELLLDVMAGPDPLTLGKAYAATLPPARHERLRDFRVLVLDEHPLLPTGSAVRAGVNRVADALADGGARIERHTPLLPDLAEAGALYTQFLFSGSVARFPVDAYEQLRTRASELSADDRSLDAARLRAMVFSHRDWIEVNNRRELHRHGWRELFGEFDAVVCPITPTPAFPHDHNPDLLGRRLDIDGVEVPYFDQLVWAGLATMPGLPATAIPAGRSPEGLPVGVQLIGPMFEDRTTLRLADLLEQQIGGFQAPN
;
A
#
# COMPACT_ATOMS: atom_id res chain seq x y z
N MET A 1 5.22 -8.92 -28.74
CA MET A 1 4.31 -8.97 -27.59
C MET A 1 4.74 -7.83 -26.66
N ASP A 2 3.82 -7.02 -26.12
CA ASP A 2 4.19 -6.00 -25.13
C ASP A 2 4.30 -6.68 -23.75
N TRP A 3 5.53 -6.99 -23.34
CA TRP A 3 5.82 -7.68 -22.09
C TRP A 3 5.55 -6.83 -20.85
N ASN A 4 5.53 -5.50 -20.99
CA ASN A 4 5.51 -4.56 -19.87
C ASN A 4 4.24 -4.65 -19.00
N PHE A 5 3.14 -5.12 -19.56
CA PHE A 5 1.86 -5.25 -18.86
C PHE A 5 1.52 -6.67 -18.41
N GLN A 6 2.31 -7.68 -18.81
CA GLN A 6 2.11 -9.05 -18.34
C GLN A 6 2.27 -9.11 -16.82
N SER A 7 1.57 -10.05 -16.18
CA SER A 7 1.73 -10.33 -14.75
C SER A 7 3.11 -10.91 -14.46
N ALA A 8 3.59 -10.79 -13.22
CA ALA A 8 4.87 -11.38 -12.83
C ALA A 8 4.84 -12.91 -12.97
N GLY A 9 3.71 -13.55 -12.69
CA GLY A 9 3.52 -14.99 -12.92
C GLY A 9 3.65 -15.42 -14.39
N GLU A 10 3.08 -14.64 -15.32
CA GLU A 10 3.21 -14.88 -16.76
C GLU A 10 4.66 -14.66 -17.23
N LEU A 11 5.30 -13.59 -16.78
CA LEU A 11 6.71 -13.31 -17.09
C LEU A 11 7.63 -14.41 -16.56
N ALA A 12 7.42 -14.89 -15.34
CA ALA A 12 8.20 -15.99 -14.76
C ALA A 12 8.02 -17.29 -15.58
N THR A 13 6.81 -17.55 -16.07
CA THR A 13 6.52 -18.68 -16.96
C THR A 13 7.26 -18.56 -18.29
N ALA A 14 7.20 -17.40 -18.93
CA ALA A 14 7.87 -17.12 -20.21
C ALA A 14 9.41 -17.22 -20.09
N LEU A 15 10.00 -16.69 -19.01
CA LEU A 15 11.43 -16.80 -18.71
C LEU A 15 11.86 -18.27 -18.57
N ARG A 16 11.11 -19.06 -17.79
CA ARG A 16 11.38 -20.50 -17.60
C ARG A 16 11.26 -21.28 -18.89
N ALA A 17 10.30 -20.92 -19.75
CA ALA A 17 10.11 -21.50 -21.07
C ALA A 17 11.19 -21.06 -22.09
N GLY A 18 11.95 -20.00 -21.81
CA GLY A 18 12.92 -19.42 -22.74
C GLY A 18 12.27 -18.65 -23.89
N GLU A 19 11.01 -18.22 -23.72
CA GLU A 19 10.28 -17.41 -24.70
C GLU A 19 10.74 -15.94 -24.71
N VAL A 20 11.31 -15.49 -23.60
CA VAL A 20 11.92 -14.18 -23.40
C VAL A 20 13.06 -14.32 -22.39
N SER A 21 14.08 -13.48 -22.50
CA SER A 21 15.16 -13.36 -21.51
C SER A 21 14.90 -12.25 -20.49
N SER A 22 15.55 -12.32 -19.33
CA SER A 22 15.47 -11.27 -18.30
C SER A 22 16.06 -9.96 -18.81
N VAL A 23 17.12 -10.01 -19.64
CA VAL A 23 17.65 -8.82 -20.31
C VAL A 23 16.59 -8.20 -21.23
N GLU A 24 15.89 -8.98 -22.06
CA GLU A 24 14.84 -8.45 -22.92
C GLU A 24 13.70 -7.79 -22.12
N LEU A 25 13.26 -8.40 -21.02
CA LEU A 25 12.25 -7.80 -20.14
C LEU A 25 12.74 -6.51 -19.50
N THR A 26 13.98 -6.49 -19.04
CA THR A 26 14.60 -5.33 -18.38
C THR A 26 14.77 -4.17 -19.36
N GLU A 27 15.26 -4.42 -20.57
CA GLU A 27 15.40 -3.37 -21.60
C GLU A 27 14.03 -2.87 -22.08
N ALA A 28 13.02 -3.74 -22.18
CA ALA A 28 11.65 -3.32 -22.52
C ALA A 28 11.07 -2.36 -21.46
N ALA A 29 11.29 -2.66 -20.18
CA ALA A 29 10.86 -1.81 -19.07
C ALA A 29 11.63 -0.47 -19.06
N ILE A 30 12.96 -0.50 -19.23
CA ILE A 30 13.80 0.70 -19.30
C ILE A 30 13.38 1.60 -20.47
N ALA A 31 13.22 1.04 -21.67
CA ALA A 31 12.81 1.81 -22.84
C ALA A 31 11.44 2.48 -22.66
N ARG A 32 10.54 1.83 -21.91
CA ARG A 32 9.23 2.39 -21.57
C ARG A 32 9.33 3.52 -20.55
N ILE A 33 10.15 3.35 -19.50
CA ILE A 33 10.45 4.41 -18.54
C ILE A 33 11.04 5.62 -19.28
N GLU A 34 12.10 5.43 -20.06
CA GLU A 34 12.74 6.53 -20.79
C GLU A 34 11.79 7.30 -21.72
N ARG A 35 10.76 6.62 -22.26
CA ARG A 35 9.74 7.24 -23.12
C ARG A 35 8.69 8.04 -22.36
N ASP A 36 8.14 7.48 -21.28
CA ASP A 36 6.91 7.98 -20.66
C ASP A 36 7.17 8.73 -19.33
N GLU A 37 8.35 8.55 -18.71
CA GLU A 37 8.70 9.10 -17.40
C GLU A 37 8.61 10.62 -17.34
N GLY A 38 8.89 11.34 -18.45
CA GLY A 38 8.79 12.79 -18.49
C GLY A 38 7.39 13.34 -18.22
N ALA A 39 6.33 12.55 -18.49
CA ALA A 39 4.95 12.92 -18.21
C ALA A 39 4.46 12.42 -16.84
N VAL A 40 4.93 11.25 -16.41
CA VAL A 40 4.43 10.56 -15.21
C VAL A 40 5.25 10.91 -13.96
N ASN A 41 6.57 11.00 -14.09
CA ASN A 41 7.54 11.24 -13.01
C ASN A 41 7.36 10.28 -11.81
N ALA A 42 7.28 8.98 -12.10
CA ALA A 42 7.16 7.90 -11.13
C ALA A 42 8.52 7.37 -10.62
N ILE A 43 9.54 7.21 -11.46
CA ILE A 43 10.89 6.70 -11.14
C ILE A 43 11.84 7.86 -10.84
N CYS A 44 11.93 8.22 -9.55
CA CYS A 44 12.75 9.35 -9.10
C CYS A 44 14.27 9.06 -9.00
N VAL A 45 14.65 7.78 -8.86
CA VAL A 45 16.06 7.35 -8.79
C VAL A 45 16.21 6.07 -9.60
N SER A 46 16.86 6.12 -10.76
CA SER A 46 17.11 4.93 -11.59
C SER A 46 18.47 4.29 -11.28
N ASP A 47 18.60 2.99 -11.54
CA ASP A 47 19.87 2.26 -11.48
C ASP A 47 19.93 1.17 -12.55
N PHE A 48 19.80 1.60 -13.81
CA PHE A 48 19.64 0.71 -14.96
C PHE A 48 20.88 -0.14 -15.23
N ASP A 49 22.08 0.32 -14.86
CA ASP A 49 23.29 -0.47 -15.02
C ASP A 49 23.32 -1.67 -14.07
N ARG A 50 22.96 -1.47 -12.79
CA ARG A 50 22.81 -2.60 -11.85
C ARG A 50 21.62 -3.50 -12.24
N ALA A 51 20.53 -2.92 -12.74
CA ALA A 51 19.41 -3.71 -13.25
C ALA A 51 19.83 -4.63 -14.41
N ARG A 52 20.54 -4.10 -15.41
CA ARG A 52 21.09 -4.87 -16.55
C ARG A 52 22.05 -5.96 -16.10
N ALA A 53 22.90 -5.67 -15.12
CA ALA A 53 23.81 -6.67 -14.56
C ALA A 53 23.05 -7.80 -13.86
N ALA A 54 22.03 -7.49 -13.07
CA ALA A 54 21.16 -8.48 -12.42
C ALA A 54 20.39 -9.32 -13.44
N ALA A 55 19.89 -8.71 -14.51
CA ALA A 55 19.19 -9.41 -15.59
C ALA A 55 20.09 -10.40 -16.32
N ARG A 56 21.31 -10.00 -16.69
CA ARG A 56 22.32 -10.90 -17.30
C ARG A 56 22.67 -12.06 -16.38
N HIS A 57 22.73 -11.82 -15.07
CA HIS A 57 22.97 -12.87 -14.10
C HIS A 57 21.81 -13.88 -14.03
N ALA A 58 20.56 -13.40 -14.04
CA ALA A 58 19.38 -14.26 -14.11
C ALA A 58 19.38 -15.12 -15.39
N ASP A 59 19.71 -14.56 -16.55
CA ASP A 59 19.82 -15.30 -17.82
C ASP A 59 20.90 -16.38 -17.79
N GLN A 60 22.05 -16.10 -17.16
CA GLN A 60 23.11 -17.09 -16.98
C GLN A 60 22.67 -18.27 -16.10
N GLU A 61 21.81 -18.04 -15.11
CA GLU A 61 21.24 -19.11 -14.29
C GLU A 61 20.24 -19.94 -15.09
N PHE A 62 19.35 -19.31 -15.85
CA PHE A 62 18.43 -20.02 -16.75
C PHE A 62 19.18 -20.89 -17.78
N GLY A 63 20.36 -20.47 -18.25
CA GLY A 63 21.16 -21.18 -19.26
C GLY A 63 21.87 -22.46 -18.81
N ARG A 64 21.84 -22.84 -17.52
CA ARG A 64 22.58 -24.01 -17.00
C ARG A 64 21.78 -25.31 -17.18
N PRO A 65 22.22 -26.28 -18.02
CA PRO A 65 21.44 -27.49 -18.34
C PRO A 65 21.31 -28.50 -17.18
N PHE A 66 22.30 -28.54 -16.28
CA PHE A 66 22.38 -29.52 -15.20
C PHE A 66 21.61 -29.09 -13.93
N ASP A 67 21.38 -27.79 -13.76
CA ASP A 67 20.77 -27.22 -12.55
C ASP A 67 19.24 -27.31 -12.58
N ARG A 68 18.57 -27.17 -13.74
CA ARG A 68 17.07 -27.15 -13.80
C ARG A 68 16.35 -28.44 -13.37
N ALA A 69 16.97 -29.60 -13.52
CA ALA A 69 16.39 -30.87 -13.08
C ALA A 69 16.74 -31.16 -11.61
N PHE A 70 17.94 -30.73 -11.20
CA PHE A 70 18.42 -30.85 -9.82
C PHE A 70 17.69 -29.85 -8.90
N ASP A 71 17.63 -28.57 -9.25
CA ASP A 71 16.96 -27.52 -8.50
C ASP A 71 15.45 -27.77 -8.34
N ARG A 72 14.78 -28.32 -9.36
CA ARG A 72 13.39 -28.80 -9.23
C ARG A 72 13.23 -29.99 -8.29
N ALA A 73 14.18 -30.91 -8.28
CA ALA A 73 14.15 -32.07 -7.39
C ALA A 73 14.45 -31.70 -5.92
N PHE A 74 15.11 -30.57 -5.69
CA PHE A 74 15.51 -30.07 -4.37
C PHE A 74 14.77 -28.80 -3.91
N GLY A 75 13.74 -28.35 -4.63
CA GLY A 75 12.91 -27.18 -4.26
C GLY A 75 13.59 -25.81 -4.43
N ARG A 76 14.78 -25.73 -5.04
CA ARG A 76 15.52 -24.47 -5.20
C ARG A 76 14.88 -23.48 -6.18
N ASP A 77 14.05 -23.97 -7.10
CA ASP A 77 13.21 -23.11 -7.96
C ASP A 77 12.12 -22.37 -7.15
N GLU A 78 11.77 -22.84 -5.95
CA GLU A 78 10.86 -22.16 -5.02
C GLU A 78 11.57 -21.08 -4.18
N ASP A 79 12.90 -21.14 -4.06
CA ASP A 79 13.70 -20.18 -3.28
C ASP A 79 13.86 -18.81 -3.99
N ARG A 80 13.67 -18.76 -5.31
CA ARG A 80 13.83 -17.54 -6.14
C ARG A 80 12.63 -17.29 -7.05
N PRO A 81 11.44 -17.02 -6.47
CA PRO A 81 10.20 -16.89 -7.23
C PRO A 81 10.16 -15.69 -8.19
N LEU A 82 11.09 -14.73 -8.05
CA LEU A 82 11.15 -13.51 -8.85
C LEU A 82 12.39 -13.45 -9.76
N LEU A 83 13.08 -14.57 -10.00
CA LEU A 83 14.31 -14.61 -10.79
C LEU A 83 14.12 -13.94 -12.16
N GLY A 84 14.82 -12.82 -12.36
CA GLY A 84 14.82 -12.08 -13.61
C GLY A 84 13.63 -11.15 -13.84
N ILE A 85 12.71 -11.01 -12.88
CA ILE A 85 11.52 -10.17 -12.98
C ILE A 85 11.86 -8.70 -12.66
N PRO A 86 11.57 -7.74 -13.57
CA PRO A 86 11.78 -6.31 -13.30
C PRO A 86 10.78 -5.76 -12.26
N VAL A 87 11.28 -5.12 -11.22
CA VAL A 87 10.50 -4.54 -10.12
C VAL A 87 10.93 -3.12 -9.79
N THR A 88 10.06 -2.39 -9.11
CA THR A 88 10.34 -1.05 -8.58
C THR A 88 10.19 -1.03 -7.05
N VAL A 89 10.80 -0.05 -6.39
CA VAL A 89 10.83 0.04 -4.92
C VAL A 89 10.50 1.46 -4.50
N LYS A 90 9.59 1.67 -3.54
CA LYS A 90 9.33 3.02 -3.02
C LYS A 90 10.60 3.72 -2.50
N GLU A 91 10.73 5.03 -2.74
CA GLU A 91 11.93 5.81 -2.39
C GLU A 91 12.28 5.72 -0.89
N SER A 92 11.29 5.53 -0.03
CA SER A 92 11.48 5.44 1.41
C SER A 92 12.25 4.21 1.91
N TYR A 93 12.55 3.24 1.05
CA TYR A 93 13.34 2.06 1.40
C TYR A 93 14.82 2.32 1.15
N ASN A 94 15.64 1.96 2.12
CA ASN A 94 17.07 1.93 1.93
C ASN A 94 17.45 0.93 0.83
N ILE A 95 18.22 1.40 -0.15
CA ILE A 95 18.95 0.56 -1.09
C ILE A 95 20.40 1.02 -1.01
N ALA A 96 21.30 0.11 -0.64
CA ALA A 96 22.71 0.45 -0.44
C ALA A 96 23.29 1.09 -1.71
N GLY A 97 23.92 2.26 -1.56
CA GLY A 97 24.52 3.00 -2.67
C GLY A 97 23.56 3.84 -3.51
N MET A 98 22.27 3.90 -3.19
CA MET A 98 21.28 4.75 -3.86
C MET A 98 20.67 5.78 -2.90
N PRO A 99 20.35 7.02 -3.34
CA PRO A 99 19.72 8.02 -2.49
C PRO A 99 18.43 7.52 -1.80
N THR A 100 18.29 7.79 -0.49
CA THR A 100 17.06 7.61 0.29
C THR A 100 16.78 8.86 1.11
N THR A 101 15.92 9.72 0.59
CA THR A 101 15.75 11.10 1.06
C THR A 101 14.40 11.33 1.72
N TRP A 102 13.42 10.45 1.47
CA TRP A 102 12.00 10.65 1.81
C TRP A 102 11.43 11.96 1.23
N GLY A 103 11.98 12.43 0.12
CA GLY A 103 11.63 13.73 -0.47
C GLY A 103 12.02 14.94 0.40
N MET A 104 12.84 14.75 1.45
CA MET A 104 13.22 15.80 2.40
C MET A 104 14.48 16.55 1.92
N PRO A 105 14.40 17.83 1.51
CA PRO A 105 15.52 18.53 0.86
C PRO A 105 16.83 18.55 1.65
N GLN A 106 16.76 18.60 2.98
CA GLN A 106 17.92 18.56 3.86
C GLN A 106 18.71 17.24 3.84
N TYR A 107 18.12 16.18 3.26
CA TYR A 107 18.73 14.86 3.14
C TYR A 107 18.90 14.43 1.68
N ARG A 108 18.92 15.38 0.72
CA ARG A 108 19.08 15.11 -0.71
C ARG A 108 20.27 14.20 -1.04
N ASP A 109 21.37 14.33 -0.29
CA ASP A 109 22.60 13.58 -0.51
C ASP A 109 22.74 12.36 0.41
N PHE A 110 21.69 11.97 1.14
CA PHE A 110 21.74 10.80 2.01
C PHE A 110 21.75 9.50 1.21
N VAL A 111 22.80 8.70 1.41
CA VAL A 111 22.96 7.37 0.81
C VAL A 111 23.16 6.35 1.94
N PRO A 112 22.26 5.37 2.11
CA PRO A 112 22.39 4.35 3.15
C PRO A 112 23.48 3.34 2.80
N ALA A 113 24.10 2.78 3.83
CA ALA A 113 25.15 1.76 3.69
C ALA A 113 24.60 0.33 3.55
N GLU A 114 23.36 0.09 3.94
CA GLU A 114 22.72 -1.23 3.87
C GLU A 114 21.33 -1.15 3.24
N ASP A 115 20.92 -2.27 2.63
CA ASP A 115 19.57 -2.43 2.11
C ASP A 115 18.54 -2.54 3.25
N ALA A 116 17.33 -2.07 3.01
CA ALA A 116 16.17 -2.46 3.82
C ALA A 116 15.95 -3.97 3.75
N VAL A 117 15.33 -4.54 4.79
CA VAL A 117 15.04 -5.99 4.85
C VAL A 117 14.25 -6.44 3.63
N GLN A 118 13.24 -5.67 3.24
CA GLN A 118 12.39 -5.99 2.10
C GLN A 118 13.16 -5.93 0.77
N VAL A 119 14.09 -4.99 0.61
CA VAL A 119 14.97 -4.91 -0.57
C VAL A 119 15.91 -6.12 -0.64
N SER A 120 16.45 -6.52 0.51
CA SER A 120 17.28 -7.73 0.62
C SER A 120 16.50 -8.99 0.22
N ARG A 121 15.24 -9.11 0.67
CA ARG A 121 14.33 -10.22 0.32
C ARG A 121 14.01 -10.25 -1.18
N LEU A 122 13.72 -9.10 -1.80
CA LEU A 122 13.50 -9.01 -3.25
C LEU A 122 14.72 -9.47 -4.05
N LYS A 123 15.92 -8.99 -3.69
CA LYS A 123 17.17 -9.37 -4.36
C LYS A 123 17.47 -10.87 -4.19
N ALA A 124 17.23 -11.42 -3.00
CA ALA A 124 17.38 -12.85 -2.73
C ALA A 124 16.40 -13.68 -3.58
N ALA A 125 15.15 -13.24 -3.70
CA ALA A 125 14.15 -13.86 -4.57
C ALA A 125 14.48 -13.74 -6.08
N GLY A 126 15.54 -13.01 -6.45
CA GLY A 126 16.05 -12.89 -7.82
C GLY A 126 15.47 -11.73 -8.63
N ALA A 127 14.75 -10.81 -7.99
CA ALA A 127 14.15 -9.66 -8.66
C ALA A 127 15.21 -8.70 -9.21
N VAL A 128 14.92 -8.11 -10.37
CA VAL A 128 15.71 -7.06 -11.01
C VAL A 128 15.15 -5.70 -10.62
N VAL A 129 15.80 -5.01 -9.67
CA VAL A 129 15.34 -3.69 -9.22
C VAL A 129 15.75 -2.62 -10.24
N LEU A 130 14.76 -1.97 -10.86
CA LEU A 130 14.96 -0.94 -11.89
C LEU A 130 15.33 0.42 -11.30
N GLY A 131 14.81 0.73 -10.12
CA GLY A 131 14.94 2.03 -9.50
C GLY A 131 13.95 2.24 -8.36
N LYS A 132 13.94 3.47 -7.85
CA LYS A 132 13.10 3.90 -6.74
C LYS A 132 11.98 4.81 -7.20
N THR A 133 10.78 4.62 -6.67
CA THR A 133 9.59 5.38 -7.06
C THR A 133 9.30 6.54 -6.14
N ASN A 134 8.90 7.68 -6.70
CA ASN A 134 8.72 8.96 -6.02
C ASN A 134 7.68 8.93 -4.88
N VAL A 135 7.81 9.86 -3.94
CA VAL A 135 7.07 9.95 -2.68
C VAL A 135 6.76 11.42 -2.32
N PRO A 136 5.78 11.70 -1.44
CA PRO A 136 5.62 13.03 -0.85
C PRO A 136 6.77 13.38 0.09
N LEU A 137 6.94 14.68 0.32
CA LEU A 137 7.77 15.23 1.39
C LEU A 137 7.49 14.51 2.74
N GLY A 138 8.50 13.82 3.27
CA GLY A 138 8.43 13.12 4.55
C GLY A 138 7.39 12.00 4.63
N LEU A 139 6.80 11.60 3.49
CA LEU A 139 5.66 10.68 3.40
C LEU A 139 4.37 11.20 4.05
N GLN A 140 4.21 12.52 4.20
CA GLN A 140 3.16 13.13 5.02
C GLN A 140 1.90 13.59 4.25
N ASP A 141 1.80 13.25 2.95
CA ASP A 141 0.72 13.71 2.07
C ASP A 141 0.08 12.54 1.30
N ILE A 142 -1.16 12.73 0.84
CA ILE A 142 -1.92 11.81 -0.02
C ILE A 142 -1.69 12.17 -1.50
N GLN A 143 -0.66 12.99 -1.79
CA GLN A 143 -0.18 13.32 -3.13
C GLN A 143 1.34 13.17 -3.17
N SER A 144 1.89 12.52 -4.20
CA SER A 144 3.34 12.28 -4.27
C SER A 144 4.07 13.41 -4.99
N PHE A 145 4.48 14.43 -4.24
CA PHE A 145 5.33 15.51 -4.73
C PHE A 145 6.33 15.99 -3.67
N ASN A 146 7.48 16.48 -4.11
CA ASN A 146 8.51 17.09 -3.25
C ASN A 146 9.50 17.93 -4.07
N ASP A 147 10.30 18.77 -3.41
CA ASP A 147 11.24 19.69 -4.08
C ASP A 147 12.51 19.01 -4.63
N ILE A 148 12.75 17.72 -4.34
CA ILE A 148 13.89 16.98 -4.88
C ILE A 148 13.54 16.39 -6.25
N TYR A 149 12.39 15.72 -6.33
CA TYR A 149 12.01 14.88 -7.46
C TYR A 149 10.81 15.43 -8.24
N GLY A 150 10.14 16.49 -7.78
CA GLY A 150 8.94 17.04 -8.40
C GLY A 150 7.68 16.22 -8.12
N THR A 151 6.66 16.41 -8.94
CA THR A 151 5.32 15.82 -8.78
C THR A 151 5.16 14.56 -9.64
N THR A 152 4.66 13.47 -9.05
CA THR A 152 4.18 12.31 -9.81
C THR A 152 2.73 12.52 -10.24
N ASN A 153 2.49 12.54 -11.54
CA ASN A 153 1.17 12.72 -12.12
C ASN A 153 0.43 11.38 -12.25
N ASN A 154 -0.90 11.40 -12.24
CA ASN A 154 -1.69 10.19 -12.47
C ASN A 154 -1.64 9.76 -13.95
N PRO A 155 -1.29 8.50 -14.28
CA PRO A 155 -1.26 8.02 -15.66
C PRO A 155 -2.61 8.11 -16.40
N TRP A 156 -3.74 8.20 -15.69
CA TRP A 156 -5.07 8.34 -16.28
C TRP A 156 -5.43 9.79 -16.65
N ASP A 157 -4.88 10.76 -15.91
CA ASP A 157 -5.09 12.19 -16.13
C ASP A 157 -3.95 12.96 -15.42
N PRO A 158 -3.02 13.57 -16.19
CA PRO A 158 -1.89 14.27 -15.59
C PRO A 158 -2.25 15.49 -14.73
N ALA A 159 -3.48 15.98 -14.77
CA ALA A 159 -3.95 17.05 -13.89
C ALA A 159 -4.38 16.56 -12.49
N ARG A 160 -4.37 15.24 -12.26
CA ARG A 160 -4.84 14.59 -11.04
C ARG A 160 -3.70 13.92 -10.27
N THR A 161 -3.88 13.81 -8.95
CA THR A 161 -2.95 13.10 -8.10
C THR A 161 -2.87 11.60 -8.42
N SER A 162 -1.66 11.04 -8.37
CA SER A 162 -1.40 9.59 -8.33
C SER A 162 -1.65 8.97 -6.95
N GLY A 163 -1.96 9.79 -5.94
CA GLY A 163 -2.08 9.40 -4.55
C GLY A 163 -0.77 9.52 -3.78
N GLY A 164 -0.83 9.18 -2.50
CA GLY A 164 0.33 9.21 -1.61
C GLY A 164 0.17 8.30 -0.40
N SER A 165 1.26 7.85 0.21
CA SER A 165 2.64 8.23 -0.10
C SER A 165 3.35 7.33 -1.12
N SER A 166 2.71 6.27 -1.63
CA SER A 166 3.29 5.37 -2.65
C SER A 166 2.75 5.68 -4.07
N GLY A 167 2.53 6.96 -4.40
CA GLY A 167 1.98 7.39 -5.69
C GLY A 167 2.87 7.02 -6.88
N GLY A 168 4.19 7.21 -6.73
CA GLY A 168 5.16 6.75 -7.73
C GLY A 168 5.06 5.25 -8.01
N SER A 169 4.87 4.44 -6.98
CA SER A 169 4.73 2.98 -7.12
C SER A 169 3.49 2.59 -7.92
N ALA A 170 2.35 3.21 -7.62
CA ALA A 170 1.10 2.95 -8.32
C ALA A 170 1.13 3.45 -9.77
N ALA A 171 1.68 4.65 -9.99
CA ALA A 171 1.85 5.23 -11.31
C ALA A 171 2.80 4.39 -12.18
N ALA A 172 3.94 3.94 -11.63
CA ALA A 172 4.85 3.05 -12.33
C ALA A 172 4.19 1.74 -12.77
N LEU A 173 3.37 1.12 -11.91
CA LEU A 173 2.63 -0.10 -12.25
C LEU A 173 1.58 0.14 -13.33
N ALA A 174 0.81 1.22 -13.22
CA ALA A 174 -0.21 1.59 -14.19
C ALA A 174 0.39 1.96 -15.56
N SER A 175 1.59 2.52 -15.58
CA SER A 175 2.34 2.85 -16.80
C SER A 175 3.17 1.69 -17.35
N GLY A 176 3.20 0.52 -16.69
CA GLY A 176 3.96 -0.66 -17.15
C GLY A 176 5.48 -0.54 -16.98
N PHE A 177 5.97 0.26 -16.03
CA PHE A 177 7.41 0.47 -15.80
C PHE A 177 8.09 -0.70 -15.08
N GLY A 178 7.31 -1.56 -14.44
CA GLY A 178 7.78 -2.79 -13.80
C GLY A 178 6.61 -3.74 -13.55
N ALA A 179 6.89 -5.00 -13.25
CA ALA A 179 5.84 -5.99 -13.00
C ALA A 179 5.27 -5.86 -11.58
N LEU A 180 6.13 -5.55 -10.61
CA LEU A 180 5.79 -5.45 -9.19
C LEU A 180 6.39 -4.19 -8.58
N SER A 181 5.78 -3.71 -7.49
CA SER A 181 6.36 -2.67 -6.63
C SER A 181 6.14 -3.00 -5.16
N ILE A 182 7.05 -2.53 -4.30
CA ILE A 182 6.84 -2.52 -2.85
C ILE A 182 6.65 -1.09 -2.35
N GLY A 183 5.76 -0.92 -1.38
CA GLY A 183 5.45 0.36 -0.75
C GLY A 183 5.09 0.20 0.73
N SER A 184 4.70 1.30 1.36
CA SER A 184 4.33 1.31 2.78
C SER A 184 2.96 1.91 2.99
N ASP A 185 2.29 1.50 4.07
CA ASP A 185 0.96 1.95 4.45
C ASP A 185 0.92 2.22 5.96
N LEU A 186 0.29 3.33 6.32
CA LEU A 186 0.04 3.77 7.68
C LEU A 186 -1.27 4.56 7.68
N ALA A 187 -1.48 5.35 6.62
CA ALA A 187 -2.70 6.11 6.37
C ALA A 187 -3.32 5.83 4.99
N GLY A 188 -3.27 4.58 4.52
CA GLY A 188 -3.75 4.22 3.19
C GLY A 188 -2.67 4.35 2.10
N SER A 189 -1.41 4.54 2.47
CA SER A 189 -0.35 4.84 1.51
C SER A 189 -0.02 3.75 0.49
N LEU A 190 -0.53 2.53 0.65
CA LEU A 190 -0.57 1.51 -0.42
C LEU A 190 -1.90 1.58 -1.19
N ARG A 191 -3.00 1.60 -0.44
CA ARG A 191 -4.36 1.45 -0.95
C ARG A 191 -4.86 2.67 -1.72
N THR A 192 -4.60 3.89 -1.25
CA THR A 192 -5.05 5.14 -1.87
C THR A 192 -4.41 5.37 -3.24
N PRO A 193 -3.07 5.24 -3.42
CA PRO A 193 -2.48 5.22 -4.76
C PRO A 193 -3.05 4.12 -5.66
N ALA A 194 -3.27 2.91 -5.12
CA ALA A 194 -3.86 1.82 -5.88
C ALA A 194 -5.28 2.14 -6.38
N HIS A 195 -6.10 2.76 -5.52
CA HIS A 195 -7.42 3.26 -5.87
C HIS A 195 -7.36 4.32 -6.98
N PHE A 196 -6.45 5.31 -6.90
CA PHE A 196 -6.36 6.39 -7.88
C PHE A 196 -5.75 5.98 -9.22
N CYS A 197 -4.83 5.02 -9.24
CA CYS A 197 -4.17 4.56 -10.46
C CYS A 197 -4.78 3.28 -11.04
N GLY A 198 -5.79 2.68 -10.38
CA GLY A 198 -6.49 1.51 -10.88
C GLY A 198 -5.65 0.23 -10.85
N VAL A 199 -4.77 0.09 -9.85
CA VAL A 199 -3.92 -1.09 -9.64
C VAL A 199 -4.28 -1.80 -8.34
N TYR A 200 -3.62 -2.92 -8.04
CA TYR A 200 -3.84 -3.69 -6.82
C TYR A 200 -2.76 -3.35 -5.78
N ALA A 201 -3.14 -3.37 -4.50
CA ALA A 201 -2.19 -3.30 -3.40
C ALA A 201 -2.70 -4.06 -2.18
N HIS A 202 -1.80 -4.61 -1.39
CA HIS A 202 -2.16 -5.27 -0.14
C HIS A 202 -1.50 -4.58 1.03
N LYS A 203 -2.30 -4.08 1.98
CA LYS A 203 -1.84 -3.68 3.31
C LYS A 203 -1.83 -4.94 4.18
N PRO A 204 -0.65 -5.51 4.51
CA PRO A 204 -0.63 -6.73 5.29
C PRO A 204 -1.08 -6.48 6.74
N THR A 205 -1.32 -7.57 7.46
CA THR A 205 -1.50 -7.55 8.92
C THR A 205 -0.34 -6.82 9.60
N LEU A 206 -0.65 -6.00 10.61
CA LEU A 206 0.38 -5.29 11.37
C LEU A 206 1.34 -6.29 12.02
N GLY A 207 2.64 -6.12 11.76
CA GLY A 207 3.70 -7.00 12.26
C GLY A 207 3.99 -8.23 11.39
N LEU A 208 3.29 -8.43 10.26
CA LEU A 208 3.55 -9.58 9.38
C LEU A 208 4.88 -9.48 8.62
N ALA A 209 5.27 -8.26 8.19
CA ALA A 209 6.48 -8.02 7.42
C ALA A 209 7.36 -6.96 8.09
N ALA A 210 8.65 -7.28 8.25
CA ALA A 210 9.62 -6.40 8.91
C ALA A 210 9.85 -5.09 8.14
N THR A 211 9.87 -3.96 8.86
CA THR A 211 9.98 -2.61 8.26
C THR A 211 11.39 -2.03 8.31
N ARG A 212 12.38 -2.73 8.89
CA ARG A 212 13.74 -2.22 9.05
C ARG A 212 14.36 -1.77 7.73
N GLY A 213 14.91 -0.55 7.76
CA GLY A 213 15.45 0.14 6.59
C GLY A 213 14.44 0.96 5.81
N MET A 214 13.16 0.94 6.20
CA MET A 214 12.18 1.98 5.84
C MET A 214 12.07 2.96 7.02
N VAL A 215 13.09 3.80 7.20
CA VAL A 215 13.20 4.77 8.30
C VAL A 215 13.64 6.13 7.78
N ALA A 216 13.14 7.21 8.39
CA ALA A 216 13.45 8.57 7.97
C ALA A 216 14.95 8.87 8.12
N PRO A 217 15.63 9.38 7.07
CA PRO A 217 17.02 9.79 7.18
C PRO A 217 17.21 10.91 8.25
N PRO A 218 18.37 10.95 8.94
CA PRO A 218 19.50 10.04 8.86
C PRO A 218 19.42 8.93 9.94
N ALA A 219 18.21 8.57 10.41
CA ALA A 219 18.06 7.65 11.52
C ALA A 219 18.56 6.24 11.15
N SER A 220 19.11 5.53 12.14
CA SER A 220 19.64 4.19 11.94
C SER A 220 18.51 3.18 11.67
N PRO A 221 18.72 2.21 10.76
CA PRO A 221 17.76 1.14 10.49
C PRO A 221 17.77 0.11 11.63
N LEU A 222 17.05 0.41 12.70
CA LEU A 222 16.90 -0.50 13.84
C LEU A 222 15.76 -1.50 13.61
N PRO A 223 15.84 -2.73 14.16
CA PRO A 223 14.79 -3.74 14.04
C PRO A 223 13.66 -3.44 15.04
N VAL A 224 12.94 -2.34 14.80
CA VAL A 224 11.82 -1.86 15.62
C VAL A 224 10.53 -1.90 14.82
N ASP A 225 9.47 -2.35 15.46
CA ASP A 225 8.13 -2.29 14.88
C ASP A 225 7.54 -0.90 15.11
N LEU A 226 7.03 -0.30 14.04
CA LEU A 226 6.36 1.00 14.09
C LEU A 226 4.86 0.76 14.20
N ASP A 227 4.22 1.35 15.21
CA ASP A 227 2.77 1.23 15.36
C ASP A 227 2.04 1.75 14.11
N LEU A 228 0.93 1.08 13.74
CA LEU A 228 0.15 1.29 12.51
C LEU A 228 0.87 1.01 11.18
N ALA A 229 2.18 1.25 11.10
CA ALA A 229 2.93 1.19 9.85
C ALA A 229 3.17 -0.25 9.39
N VAL A 230 2.98 -0.48 8.10
CA VAL A 230 3.35 -1.72 7.44
C VAL A 230 4.06 -1.45 6.12
N VAL A 231 4.79 -2.46 5.66
CA VAL A 231 5.34 -2.56 4.30
C VAL A 231 4.53 -3.61 3.56
N GLY A 232 4.24 -3.41 2.27
CA GLY A 232 3.37 -4.31 1.54
C GLY A 232 3.53 -4.26 0.02
N PRO A 233 2.96 -5.27 -0.68
CA PRO A 233 3.08 -5.42 -2.12
C PRO A 233 2.08 -4.56 -2.89
N MET A 234 2.46 -4.21 -4.12
CA MET A 234 1.63 -3.58 -5.14
C MET A 234 1.86 -4.28 -6.48
N ALA A 235 0.79 -4.50 -7.23
CA ALA A 235 0.83 -5.22 -8.50
C ALA A 235 -0.35 -4.84 -9.42
N ARG A 236 -0.44 -5.49 -10.58
CA ARG A 236 -1.59 -5.36 -11.50
C ARG A 236 -2.62 -6.49 -11.38
N THR A 237 -2.33 -7.53 -10.61
CA THR A 237 -3.23 -8.66 -10.39
C THR A 237 -3.22 -9.07 -8.91
N ALA A 238 -4.29 -9.73 -8.45
CA ALA A 238 -4.34 -10.24 -7.08
C ALA A 238 -3.31 -11.35 -6.81
N ARG A 239 -3.02 -12.21 -7.80
CA ARG A 239 -2.05 -13.31 -7.66
C ARG A 239 -0.63 -12.80 -7.50
N ASP A 240 -0.27 -11.74 -8.21
CA ASP A 240 1.03 -11.11 -8.07
C ASP A 240 1.23 -10.46 -6.69
N LEU A 241 0.14 -10.00 -6.04
CA LEU A 241 0.21 -9.55 -4.65
C LEU A 241 0.53 -10.71 -3.70
N GLU A 242 -0.07 -11.89 -3.89
CA GLU A 242 0.20 -13.07 -3.07
C GLU A 242 1.65 -13.56 -3.25
N LEU A 243 2.12 -13.64 -4.50
CA LEU A 243 3.51 -13.96 -4.84
C LEU A 243 4.49 -13.02 -4.12
N LEU A 244 4.22 -11.71 -4.16
CA LEU A 244 5.10 -10.72 -3.55
C LEU A 244 4.97 -10.69 -2.02
N LEU A 245 3.78 -10.97 -1.46
CA LEU A 245 3.58 -11.12 -0.02
C LEU A 245 4.43 -12.28 0.52
N ASP A 246 4.47 -13.43 -0.16
CA ASP A 246 5.27 -14.58 0.26
C ASP A 246 6.77 -14.26 0.31
N VAL A 247 7.27 -13.41 -0.60
CA VAL A 247 8.66 -12.90 -0.56
C VAL A 247 8.88 -11.93 0.61
N MET A 248 7.88 -11.11 0.95
CA MET A 248 8.01 -10.04 1.95
C MET A 248 7.72 -10.48 3.38
N ALA A 249 6.92 -11.52 3.58
CA ALA A 249 6.41 -11.92 4.87
C ALA A 249 7.52 -12.43 5.81
N GLY A 250 7.27 -12.29 7.10
CA GLY A 250 8.14 -12.78 8.15
C GLY A 250 8.82 -11.68 8.96
N PRO A 251 9.14 -12.00 10.23
CA PRO A 251 9.77 -11.08 11.16
C PRO A 251 11.18 -10.67 10.73
N ASP A 252 11.74 -9.67 11.41
CA ASP A 252 13.13 -9.24 11.17
C ASP A 252 14.12 -10.34 11.59
N PRO A 253 15.07 -10.75 10.73
CA PRO A 253 16.05 -11.77 11.07
C PRO A 253 16.99 -11.39 12.24
N LEU A 254 17.08 -10.11 12.62
CA LEU A 254 17.90 -9.67 13.76
C LEU A 254 17.21 -9.87 15.11
N THR A 255 15.88 -9.98 15.14
CA THR A 255 15.07 -10.10 16.36
C THR A 255 14.20 -11.35 16.33
N LEU A 256 12.89 -11.22 16.09
CA LEU A 256 11.92 -12.31 16.15
C LEU A 256 12.21 -13.40 15.12
N GLY A 257 12.80 -13.05 13.97
CA GLY A 257 13.20 -14.01 12.92
C GLY A 257 14.33 -14.96 13.30
N LYS A 258 14.93 -14.81 14.49
CA LYS A 258 15.83 -15.82 15.05
C LYS A 258 15.10 -17.03 15.61
N ALA A 259 13.85 -16.85 16.05
CA ALA A 259 13.09 -17.88 16.76
C ALA A 259 11.75 -18.21 16.09
N TYR A 260 11.18 -17.27 15.34
CA TYR A 260 9.86 -17.38 14.73
C TYR A 260 9.95 -17.34 13.21
N ALA A 261 9.18 -18.21 12.56
CA ALA A 261 8.86 -18.11 11.15
C ALA A 261 7.39 -17.69 11.01
N ALA A 262 7.06 -16.92 9.97
CA ALA A 262 5.67 -16.63 9.64
C ALA A 262 5.11 -17.77 8.77
N THR A 263 4.00 -18.35 9.21
CA THR A 263 3.20 -19.29 8.40
C THR A 263 1.79 -18.75 8.36
N LEU A 264 1.39 -18.22 7.20
CA LEU A 264 0.03 -17.74 7.01
C LEU A 264 -0.91 -18.93 6.82
N PRO A 265 -2.10 -18.90 7.43
CA PRO A 265 -3.15 -19.86 7.10
C PRO A 265 -3.56 -19.70 5.62
N PRO A 266 -4.03 -20.79 4.97
CA PRO A 266 -4.65 -20.68 3.66
C PRO A 266 -5.88 -19.78 3.71
N ALA A 267 -6.32 -19.30 2.55
CA ALA A 267 -7.60 -18.59 2.45
C ALA A 267 -8.74 -19.45 3.01
N ARG A 268 -9.71 -18.82 3.69
CA ARG A 268 -10.88 -19.54 4.23
C ARG A 268 -11.65 -20.33 3.16
N HIS A 269 -11.74 -19.76 1.96
CA HIS A 269 -12.60 -20.24 0.90
C HIS A 269 -11.96 -20.10 -0.47
N GLU A 270 -12.37 -20.98 -1.38
CA GLU A 270 -11.86 -21.06 -2.76
C GLU A 270 -12.89 -20.63 -3.82
N ARG A 271 -14.12 -20.31 -3.39
CA ARG A 271 -15.23 -19.96 -4.30
C ARG A 271 -16.04 -18.82 -3.70
N LEU A 272 -16.49 -17.88 -4.54
CA LEU A 272 -17.26 -16.71 -4.11
C LEU A 272 -18.49 -17.08 -3.26
N ARG A 273 -19.24 -18.11 -3.66
CA ARG A 273 -20.45 -18.57 -2.95
C ARG A 273 -20.27 -18.99 -1.50
N ASP A 274 -19.04 -19.27 -1.09
CA ASP A 274 -18.75 -19.71 0.28
C ASP A 274 -18.46 -18.51 1.21
N PHE A 275 -18.24 -17.31 0.66
CA PHE A 275 -17.94 -16.11 1.43
C PHE A 275 -19.18 -15.46 2.04
N ARG A 276 -19.02 -14.98 3.29
CA ARG A 276 -19.95 -14.08 3.97
C ARG A 276 -19.31 -12.69 4.04
N VAL A 277 -19.93 -11.70 3.40
CA VAL A 277 -19.32 -10.38 3.21
C VAL A 277 -20.21 -9.30 3.80
N LEU A 278 -19.63 -8.44 4.63
CA LEU A 278 -20.26 -7.19 5.04
C LEU A 278 -19.85 -6.08 4.06
N VAL A 279 -20.82 -5.34 3.55
CA VAL A 279 -20.58 -4.22 2.62
C VAL A 279 -20.90 -2.91 3.34
N LEU A 280 -19.93 -2.00 3.38
CA LEU A 280 -20.07 -0.65 3.93
C LEU A 280 -19.84 0.38 2.82
N ASP A 281 -20.79 1.27 2.60
CA ASP A 281 -20.69 2.39 1.65
C ASP A 281 -20.97 3.75 2.29
N GLU A 282 -21.17 3.79 3.61
CA GLU A 282 -21.43 4.99 4.41
C GLU A 282 -20.52 5.04 5.64
N HIS A 283 -20.17 6.25 6.07
CA HIS A 283 -19.39 6.50 7.28
C HIS A 283 -19.98 7.68 8.06
N PRO A 284 -20.10 7.61 9.40
CA PRO A 284 -20.76 8.66 10.18
C PRO A 284 -19.99 9.99 10.22
N LEU A 285 -18.66 9.96 9.99
CA LEU A 285 -17.81 11.16 10.02
C LEU A 285 -17.58 11.82 8.66
N LEU A 286 -17.97 11.17 7.55
CA LEU A 286 -17.58 11.61 6.21
C LEU A 286 -18.55 11.07 5.14
N PRO A 287 -19.02 11.90 4.19
CA PRO A 287 -19.76 11.39 3.05
C PRO A 287 -18.90 10.49 2.15
N THR A 288 -19.57 9.58 1.44
CA THR A 288 -18.96 8.79 0.36
C THR A 288 -19.43 9.37 -0.98
N GLY A 289 -18.51 9.68 -1.89
CA GLY A 289 -18.84 10.16 -3.22
C GLY A 289 -19.56 9.10 -4.06
N SER A 290 -20.45 9.55 -4.94
CA SER A 290 -21.32 8.74 -5.78
C SER A 290 -20.55 7.75 -6.66
N ALA A 291 -19.45 8.19 -7.27
CA ALA A 291 -18.58 7.32 -8.08
C ALA A 291 -17.97 6.17 -7.26
N VAL A 292 -17.62 6.43 -6.00
CA VAL A 292 -17.07 5.41 -5.10
C VAL A 292 -18.16 4.46 -4.61
N ARG A 293 -19.33 4.97 -4.24
CA ARG A 293 -20.49 4.11 -3.90
C ARG A 293 -20.86 3.19 -5.08
N ALA A 294 -20.82 3.71 -6.31
CA ALA A 294 -21.03 2.89 -7.50
C ALA A 294 -19.98 1.76 -7.63
N GLY A 295 -18.71 2.04 -7.32
CA GLY A 295 -17.65 1.03 -7.26
C GLY A 295 -17.92 -0.05 -6.20
N VAL A 296 -18.31 0.35 -4.98
CA VAL A 296 -18.70 -0.58 -3.90
C VAL A 296 -19.88 -1.44 -4.34
N ASN A 297 -20.90 -0.85 -4.96
CA ASN A 297 -22.07 -1.58 -5.45
C ASN A 297 -21.71 -2.56 -6.56
N ARG A 298 -20.83 -2.22 -7.50
CA ARG A 298 -20.35 -3.18 -8.52
C ARG A 298 -19.67 -4.40 -7.90
N VAL A 299 -18.89 -4.21 -6.84
CA VAL A 299 -18.26 -5.34 -6.12
C VAL A 299 -19.32 -6.15 -5.37
N ALA A 300 -20.28 -5.50 -4.72
CA ALA A 300 -21.38 -6.18 -4.06
C ALA A 300 -22.24 -7.01 -5.04
N ASP A 301 -22.55 -6.46 -6.22
CA ASP A 301 -23.31 -7.15 -7.25
C ASP A 301 -22.54 -8.37 -7.77
N ALA A 302 -21.24 -8.24 -8.05
CA ALA A 302 -20.41 -9.37 -8.47
C ALA A 302 -20.27 -10.47 -7.40
N LEU A 303 -20.22 -10.09 -6.12
CA LEU A 303 -20.27 -11.04 -5.01
C LEU A 303 -21.61 -11.79 -4.98
N ALA A 304 -22.73 -11.09 -5.17
CA ALA A 304 -24.06 -11.66 -5.16
C ALA A 304 -24.28 -12.61 -6.35
N ASP A 305 -23.84 -12.20 -7.55
CA ASP A 305 -23.86 -13.01 -8.77
C ASP A 305 -22.97 -14.26 -8.62
N GLY A 306 -21.85 -14.13 -7.92
CA GLY A 306 -20.97 -15.23 -7.51
C GLY A 306 -21.55 -16.14 -6.41
N GLY A 307 -22.71 -15.80 -5.86
CA GLY A 307 -23.46 -16.54 -4.85
C GLY A 307 -23.04 -16.28 -3.40
N ALA A 308 -22.20 -15.28 -3.13
CA ALA A 308 -21.76 -14.94 -1.77
C ALA A 308 -22.93 -14.43 -0.92
N ARG A 309 -22.89 -14.67 0.40
CA ARG A 309 -23.86 -14.05 1.33
C ARG A 309 -23.42 -12.63 1.62
N ILE A 310 -24.27 -11.65 1.33
CA ILE A 310 -23.97 -10.23 1.56
C ILE A 310 -24.91 -9.67 2.61
N GLU A 311 -24.33 -8.92 3.56
CA GLU A 311 -25.08 -8.06 4.46
C GLU A 311 -24.54 -6.63 4.39
N ARG A 312 -25.40 -5.66 4.67
CA ARG A 312 -25.03 -4.23 4.75
C ARG A 312 -25.09 -3.69 6.18
N HIS A 313 -25.64 -4.48 7.10
CA HIS A 313 -25.86 -4.07 8.48
C HIS A 313 -25.66 -5.28 9.39
N THR A 314 -24.99 -5.06 10.52
CA THR A 314 -24.84 -6.04 11.59
C THR A 314 -24.63 -5.32 12.91
N PRO A 315 -25.18 -5.81 14.03
CA PRO A 315 -24.90 -5.24 15.36
C PRO A 315 -23.46 -5.52 15.83
N LEU A 316 -22.70 -6.38 15.12
CA LEU A 316 -21.31 -6.71 15.44
C LEU A 316 -20.29 -5.69 14.92
N LEU A 317 -20.72 -4.74 14.06
CA LEU A 317 -19.82 -3.73 13.51
C LEU A 317 -19.36 -2.79 14.61
N PRO A 318 -18.03 -2.63 14.86
CA PRO A 318 -17.54 -1.65 15.82
C PRO A 318 -17.98 -0.23 15.45
N ASP A 319 -18.15 0.63 16.45
CA ASP A 319 -18.54 2.04 16.23
C ASP A 319 -17.52 2.74 15.31
N LEU A 320 -17.95 3.07 14.10
CA LEU A 320 -17.10 3.66 13.07
C LEU A 320 -16.66 5.09 13.42
N ALA A 321 -17.49 5.85 14.14
CA ALA A 321 -17.13 7.21 14.58
C ALA A 321 -16.03 7.13 15.66
N GLU A 322 -16.19 6.21 16.61
CA GLU A 322 -15.15 5.95 17.61
C GLU A 322 -13.86 5.43 16.96
N ALA A 323 -13.97 4.48 16.03
CA ALA A 323 -12.82 3.91 15.32
C ALA A 323 -12.05 4.99 14.55
N GLY A 324 -12.75 5.90 13.85
CA GLY A 324 -12.15 7.04 13.15
C GLY A 324 -11.43 8.00 14.09
N ALA A 325 -12.01 8.29 15.27
CA ALA A 325 -11.39 9.12 16.29
C ALA A 325 -10.14 8.46 16.90
N LEU A 326 -10.21 7.16 17.26
CA LEU A 326 -9.07 6.40 17.79
C LEU A 326 -7.93 6.35 16.78
N TYR A 327 -8.24 6.02 15.52
CA TYR A 327 -7.25 6.00 14.44
C TYR A 327 -6.55 7.35 14.30
N THR A 328 -7.33 8.44 14.28
CA THR A 328 -6.80 9.81 14.22
C THR A 328 -5.90 10.10 15.41
N GLN A 329 -6.27 9.65 16.61
CA GLN A 329 -5.44 9.84 17.80
C GLN A 329 -4.10 9.11 17.70
N PHE A 330 -4.09 7.83 17.30
CA PHE A 330 -2.82 7.10 17.12
C PHE A 330 -1.95 7.76 16.06
N LEU A 331 -2.52 8.08 14.90
CA LEU A 331 -1.82 8.68 13.77
C LEU A 331 -1.07 9.95 14.17
N PHE A 332 -1.73 10.84 14.91
CA PHE A 332 -1.16 12.14 15.24
C PHE A 332 -0.36 12.18 16.56
N SER A 333 -0.50 11.16 17.43
CA SER A 333 0.21 11.12 18.72
C SER A 333 1.73 11.13 18.63
N GLY A 334 2.30 10.52 17.58
CA GLY A 334 3.75 10.54 17.33
C GLY A 334 4.21 11.64 16.37
N SER A 335 3.28 12.37 15.74
CA SER A 335 3.58 13.23 14.59
C SER A 335 4.47 14.44 14.93
N VAL A 336 4.42 14.90 16.18
CA VAL A 336 5.13 16.11 16.63
C VAL A 336 6.37 15.82 17.46
N ALA A 337 6.81 14.55 17.55
CA ALA A 337 7.92 14.13 18.41
C ALA A 337 9.26 14.85 18.14
N ARG A 338 9.42 15.46 16.96
CA ARG A 338 10.61 16.22 16.55
C ARG A 338 10.37 17.72 16.39
N PHE A 339 9.22 18.23 16.83
CA PHE A 339 8.91 19.66 16.73
C PHE A 339 9.77 20.47 17.71
N PRO A 340 10.09 21.74 17.39
CA PRO A 340 10.68 22.66 18.35
C PRO A 340 9.81 22.79 19.61
N VAL A 341 10.45 22.96 20.77
CA VAL A 341 9.76 23.06 22.08
C VAL A 341 8.69 24.15 22.07
N ASP A 342 9.00 25.33 21.56
CA ASP A 342 8.05 26.45 21.51
C ASP A 342 6.81 26.14 20.65
N ALA A 343 7.00 25.42 19.53
CA ALA A 343 5.90 25.00 18.69
C ALA A 343 5.01 23.95 19.39
N TYR A 344 5.62 23.04 20.15
CA TYR A 344 4.89 22.07 20.95
C TYR A 344 4.08 22.73 22.09
N GLU A 345 4.65 23.71 22.80
CA GLU A 345 3.93 24.46 23.85
C GLU A 345 2.75 25.27 23.30
N GLN A 346 2.86 25.81 22.09
CA GLN A 346 1.72 26.44 21.40
C GLN A 346 0.61 25.43 21.11
N LEU A 347 0.94 24.22 20.66
CA LEU A 347 -0.06 23.15 20.47
C LEU A 347 -0.72 22.75 21.78
N ARG A 348 0.03 22.66 22.89
CA ARG A 348 -0.52 22.39 24.23
C ARG A 348 -1.52 23.45 24.65
N THR A 349 -1.20 24.72 24.44
CA THR A 349 -2.09 25.84 24.75
C THR A 349 -3.38 25.73 23.94
N ARG A 350 -3.28 25.58 22.62
CA ARG A 350 -4.46 25.43 21.74
C ARG A 350 -5.31 24.21 22.10
N ALA A 351 -4.68 23.09 22.45
CA ALA A 351 -5.39 21.89 22.87
C ALA A 351 -6.16 22.10 24.19
N SER A 352 -5.63 22.92 25.10
CA SER A 352 -6.29 23.26 26.38
C SER A 352 -7.51 24.19 26.23
N GLU A 353 -7.59 24.92 25.12
CA GLU A 353 -8.70 25.82 24.80
C GLU A 353 -9.90 25.06 24.18
N LEU A 354 -9.71 23.82 23.73
CA LEU A 354 -10.78 22.99 23.17
C LEU A 354 -11.81 22.61 24.25
N SER A 355 -13.09 22.73 23.90
CA SER A 355 -14.18 22.19 24.72
C SER A 355 -14.00 20.69 24.94
N ALA A 356 -14.20 20.21 26.18
CA ALA A 356 -14.17 18.79 26.54
C ALA A 356 -15.20 17.95 25.74
N ASP A 357 -16.26 18.58 25.25
CA ASP A 357 -17.33 17.96 24.47
C ASP A 357 -17.09 18.00 22.96
N ASP A 358 -16.03 18.65 22.49
CA ASP A 358 -15.67 18.66 21.07
C ASP A 358 -15.14 17.29 20.65
N ARG A 359 -15.94 16.58 19.85
CA ARG A 359 -15.64 15.25 19.30
C ARG A 359 -15.26 15.28 17.82
N SER A 360 -15.01 16.46 17.24
CA SER A 360 -14.55 16.58 15.86
C SER A 360 -13.19 15.89 15.65
N LEU A 361 -12.91 15.50 14.41
CA LEU A 361 -11.60 14.94 14.07
C LEU A 361 -10.48 15.95 14.27
N ASP A 362 -10.72 17.24 14.03
CA ASP A 362 -9.74 18.30 14.30
C ASP A 362 -9.40 18.41 15.79
N ALA A 363 -10.40 18.35 16.67
CA ALA A 363 -10.16 18.29 18.12
C ALA A 363 -9.43 17.01 18.52
N ALA A 364 -9.78 15.86 17.94
CA ALA A 364 -9.10 14.60 18.19
C ALA A 364 -7.62 14.65 17.78
N ARG A 365 -7.30 15.22 16.60
CA ARG A 365 -5.93 15.45 16.11
C ARG A 365 -5.13 16.32 17.07
N LEU A 366 -5.67 17.51 17.39
CA LEU A 366 -4.95 18.48 18.21
C LEU A 366 -4.69 17.95 19.63
N ARG A 367 -5.66 17.26 20.24
CA ARG A 367 -5.46 16.58 21.53
C ARG A 367 -4.40 15.49 21.45
N ALA A 368 -4.42 14.70 20.38
CA ALA A 368 -3.47 13.60 20.20
C ALA A 368 -2.03 14.05 20.08
N MET A 369 -1.77 15.16 19.36
CA MET A 369 -0.43 15.73 19.23
C MET A 369 0.22 16.07 20.58
N VAL A 370 -0.56 16.23 21.65
CA VAL A 370 -0.07 16.60 22.99
C VAL A 370 -0.32 15.53 24.05
N PHE A 371 -0.58 14.29 23.63
CA PHE A 371 -0.77 13.16 24.54
C PHE A 371 0.39 12.98 25.51
N SER A 372 0.05 12.74 26.77
CA SER A 372 0.94 12.08 27.69
C SER A 372 1.01 10.57 27.38
N HIS A 373 2.02 9.89 27.90
CA HIS A 373 2.08 8.42 27.79
C HIS A 373 0.84 7.74 28.40
N ARG A 374 0.27 8.32 29.47
CA ARG A 374 -0.98 7.84 30.08
C ARG A 374 -2.15 7.89 29.09
N ASP A 375 -2.31 9.01 28.38
CA ASP A 375 -3.39 9.19 27.41
C ASP A 375 -3.27 8.17 26.27
N TRP A 376 -2.04 7.92 25.79
CA TRP A 376 -1.78 6.91 24.78
C TRP A 376 -2.17 5.50 25.25
N ILE A 377 -1.83 5.12 26.49
CA ILE A 377 -2.19 3.82 27.07
C ILE A 377 -3.72 3.66 27.16
N GLU A 378 -4.44 4.72 27.54
CA GLU A 378 -5.90 4.70 27.62
C GLU A 378 -6.55 4.50 26.24
N VAL A 379 -6.07 5.22 25.22
CA VAL A 379 -6.50 5.05 23.83
C VAL A 379 -6.14 3.66 23.31
N ASN A 380 -4.96 3.13 23.67
CA ASN A 380 -4.55 1.76 23.35
C ASN A 380 -5.47 0.69 23.95
N ASN A 381 -5.94 0.86 25.19
CA ASN A 381 -6.90 -0.06 25.78
C ASN A 381 -8.23 -0.07 25.01
N ARG A 382 -8.69 1.10 24.52
CA ARG A 382 -9.89 1.19 23.65
C ARG A 382 -9.68 0.53 22.28
N ARG A 383 -8.47 0.64 21.71
CA ARG A 383 -8.09 -0.12 20.50
C ARG A 383 -8.23 -1.63 20.71
N GLU A 384 -7.83 -2.16 21.87
CA GLU A 384 -7.98 -3.60 22.14
C GLU A 384 -9.44 -4.05 22.22
N LEU A 385 -10.34 -3.19 22.71
CA LEU A 385 -11.79 -3.45 22.66
C LEU A 385 -12.30 -3.48 21.20
N HIS A 386 -11.85 -2.55 20.36
CA HIS A 386 -12.15 -2.59 18.92
C HIS A 386 -11.60 -3.85 18.24
N ARG A 387 -10.34 -4.23 18.53
CA ARG A 387 -9.74 -5.49 18.05
C ARG A 387 -10.53 -6.71 18.51
N HIS A 388 -11.16 -6.65 19.69
CA HIS A 388 -12.07 -7.69 20.14
C HIS A 388 -13.34 -7.75 19.30
N GLY A 389 -14.02 -6.62 19.10
CA GLY A 389 -15.22 -6.56 18.26
C GLY A 389 -14.97 -7.01 16.83
N TRP A 390 -13.83 -6.65 16.23
CA TRP A 390 -13.43 -7.15 14.91
C TRP A 390 -13.26 -8.68 14.88
N ARG A 391 -12.71 -9.30 15.94
CA ARG A 391 -12.61 -10.77 16.03
C ARG A 391 -13.99 -11.43 16.11
N GLU A 392 -14.93 -10.84 16.84
CA GLU A 392 -16.32 -11.33 16.90
C GLU A 392 -17.01 -11.20 15.54
N LEU A 393 -16.86 -10.04 14.88
CA LEU A 393 -17.36 -9.82 13.53
C LEU A 393 -16.81 -10.87 12.54
N PHE A 394 -15.51 -11.16 12.57
CA PHE A 394 -14.90 -12.15 11.68
C PHE A 394 -15.21 -13.61 12.06
N GLY A 395 -15.93 -13.86 13.16
CA GLY A 395 -16.59 -15.15 13.39
C GLY A 395 -17.80 -15.34 12.46
N GLU A 396 -18.54 -14.25 12.18
CA GLU A 396 -19.76 -14.26 11.38
C GLU A 396 -19.55 -13.84 9.91
N PHE A 397 -18.48 -13.11 9.63
CA PHE A 397 -18.11 -12.63 8.30
C PHE A 397 -16.69 -13.07 7.93
N ASP A 398 -16.43 -13.20 6.64
CA ASP A 398 -15.12 -13.59 6.10
C ASP A 398 -14.35 -12.40 5.54
N ALA A 399 -15.07 -11.34 5.13
CA ALA A 399 -14.48 -10.09 4.67
C ALA A 399 -15.44 -8.90 4.86
N VAL A 400 -14.87 -7.70 4.88
CA VAL A 400 -15.61 -6.44 4.76
C VAL A 400 -15.18 -5.70 3.50
N VAL A 401 -16.14 -5.32 2.66
CA VAL A 401 -15.92 -4.47 1.48
C VAL A 401 -16.26 -3.03 1.84
N CYS A 402 -15.35 -2.09 1.62
CA CYS A 402 -15.61 -0.67 1.85
C CYS A 402 -14.76 0.26 0.96
N PRO A 403 -15.10 1.56 0.88
CA PRO A 403 -14.26 2.58 0.23
C PRO A 403 -12.83 2.61 0.75
N ILE A 404 -11.88 2.99 -0.11
CA ILE A 404 -10.50 3.34 0.27
C ILE A 404 -10.40 4.83 0.56
N THR A 405 -10.98 5.64 -0.34
CA THR A 405 -11.13 7.09 -0.27
C THR A 405 -12.57 7.44 -0.67
N PRO A 406 -13.09 8.62 -0.29
CA PRO A 406 -14.46 9.00 -0.61
C PRO A 406 -14.65 9.44 -2.07
N THR A 407 -13.58 9.75 -2.79
CA THR A 407 -13.61 10.22 -4.19
C THR A 407 -12.62 9.44 -5.07
N PRO A 408 -12.79 9.45 -6.40
CA PRO A 408 -11.71 9.20 -7.36
C PRO A 408 -10.57 10.23 -7.23
N ALA A 409 -9.55 10.11 -8.07
CA ALA A 409 -8.38 11.00 -8.06
C ALA A 409 -8.80 12.47 -8.22
N PHE A 410 -8.48 13.29 -7.21
CA PHE A 410 -8.77 14.73 -7.21
C PHE A 410 -7.65 15.54 -7.89
N PRO A 411 -7.91 16.79 -8.31
CA PRO A 411 -6.88 17.65 -8.90
C PRO A 411 -5.72 17.90 -7.95
N HIS A 412 -4.53 18.17 -8.50
CA HIS A 412 -3.39 18.52 -7.66
C HIS A 412 -3.66 19.75 -6.77
N ASP A 413 -3.35 19.62 -5.49
CA ASP A 413 -3.30 20.73 -4.53
C ASP A 413 -1.95 20.71 -3.81
N HIS A 414 -1.07 21.65 -4.17
CA HIS A 414 0.26 21.76 -3.58
C HIS A 414 0.35 22.83 -2.49
N ASN A 415 -0.78 23.29 -1.94
CA ASN A 415 -0.78 24.26 -0.84
C ASN A 415 0.04 23.70 0.35
N PRO A 416 1.09 24.38 0.83
CA PRO A 416 1.93 23.86 1.92
C PRO A 416 1.18 23.74 3.26
N ASP A 417 0.06 24.44 3.44
CA ASP A 417 -0.82 24.27 4.60
C ASP A 417 -1.73 23.05 4.40
N LEU A 418 -1.21 21.86 4.73
CA LEU A 418 -1.93 20.59 4.62
C LEU A 418 -3.24 20.56 5.42
N LEU A 419 -3.29 21.23 6.57
CA LEU A 419 -4.48 21.25 7.43
C LEU A 419 -5.55 22.22 6.91
N GLY A 420 -5.14 23.23 6.14
CA GLY A 420 -6.04 24.16 5.46
C GLY A 420 -6.67 23.61 4.17
N ARG A 421 -6.11 22.54 3.59
CA ARG A 421 -6.64 21.91 2.38
C ARG A 421 -8.03 21.32 2.62
N ARG A 422 -8.83 21.31 1.56
CA ARG A 422 -10.18 20.74 1.54
C ARG A 422 -10.31 19.72 0.42
N LEU A 423 -11.28 18.82 0.57
CA LEU A 423 -11.65 17.85 -0.45
C LEU A 423 -13.14 18.04 -0.77
N ASP A 424 -13.45 18.16 -2.05
CA ASP A 424 -14.83 18.16 -2.54
C ASP A 424 -15.36 16.73 -2.67
N ILE A 425 -16.45 16.40 -1.97
CA ILE A 425 -17.17 15.13 -2.09
C ILE A 425 -18.59 15.44 -2.57
N ASP A 426 -18.80 15.33 -3.90
CA ASP A 426 -20.09 15.60 -4.57
C ASP A 426 -20.71 16.98 -4.20
N GLY A 427 -19.88 18.03 -4.12
CA GLY A 427 -20.28 19.39 -3.76
C GLY A 427 -20.19 19.72 -2.26
N VAL A 428 -19.71 18.79 -1.44
CA VAL A 428 -19.51 18.99 0.00
C VAL A 428 -18.01 19.06 0.31
N GLU A 429 -17.55 20.25 0.70
CA GLU A 429 -16.18 20.49 1.14
C GLU A 429 -15.93 19.93 2.54
N VAL A 430 -14.91 19.09 2.69
CA VAL A 430 -14.49 18.50 3.97
C VAL A 430 -13.00 18.76 4.23
N PRO A 431 -12.51 18.72 5.49
CA PRO A 431 -11.08 18.75 5.77
C PRO A 431 -10.34 17.62 5.02
N TYR A 432 -9.23 17.97 4.39
CA TYR A 432 -8.47 17.05 3.53
C TYR A 432 -8.13 15.70 4.18
N PHE A 433 -7.71 15.71 5.44
CA PHE A 433 -7.33 14.48 6.15
C PHE A 433 -8.50 13.70 6.76
N ASP A 434 -9.74 14.20 6.72
CA ASP A 434 -10.89 13.44 7.20
C ASP A 434 -11.16 12.22 6.32
N GLN A 435 -10.71 12.25 5.06
CA GLN A 435 -10.78 11.09 4.15
C GLN A 435 -10.05 9.84 4.68
N LEU A 436 -9.09 10.02 5.61
CA LEU A 436 -8.29 8.93 6.15
C LEU A 436 -9.08 7.97 7.06
N VAL A 437 -10.31 8.32 7.46
CA VAL A 437 -11.17 7.43 8.26
C VAL A 437 -11.38 6.07 7.59
N TRP A 438 -11.49 6.04 6.26
CA TRP A 438 -11.62 4.81 5.48
C TRP A 438 -10.37 3.93 5.56
N ALA A 439 -9.18 4.52 5.46
CA ALA A 439 -7.93 3.80 5.66
C ALA A 439 -7.79 3.27 7.10
N GLY A 440 -8.29 4.05 8.07
CA GLY A 440 -8.26 3.76 9.50
C GLY A 440 -9.00 2.47 9.90
N LEU A 441 -10.06 2.10 9.18
CA LEU A 441 -10.86 0.90 9.47
C LEU A 441 -10.01 -0.38 9.56
N ALA A 442 -9.07 -0.57 8.64
CA ALA A 442 -8.14 -1.70 8.69
C ALA A 442 -6.88 -1.39 9.52
N THR A 443 -6.39 -0.15 9.46
CA THR A 443 -5.07 0.21 10.00
C THR A 443 -5.07 0.25 11.52
N MET A 444 -6.06 0.90 12.14
CA MET A 444 -6.16 1.04 13.60
C MET A 444 -6.22 -0.31 14.31
N PRO A 445 -7.08 -1.27 13.91
CA PRO A 445 -7.07 -2.59 14.52
C PRO A 445 -5.90 -3.48 14.06
N GLY A 446 -5.15 -3.10 13.02
CA GLY A 446 -4.00 -3.87 12.50
C GLY A 446 -4.38 -5.02 11.55
N LEU A 447 -5.57 -4.97 10.95
CA LEU A 447 -6.12 -5.98 10.05
C LEU A 447 -5.49 -5.92 8.65
N PRO A 448 -5.46 -7.01 7.88
CA PRO A 448 -5.07 -6.97 6.47
C PRO A 448 -6.15 -6.33 5.61
N ALA A 449 -5.75 -5.65 4.53
CA ALA A 449 -6.68 -5.07 3.56
C ALA A 449 -6.13 -5.06 2.13
N THR A 450 -6.85 -5.65 1.18
CA THR A 450 -6.50 -5.66 -0.25
C THR A 450 -7.30 -4.62 -1.00
N ALA A 451 -6.62 -3.66 -1.62
CA ALA A 451 -7.20 -2.74 -2.60
C ALA A 451 -7.32 -3.42 -3.96
N ILE A 452 -8.51 -3.35 -4.55
CA ILE A 452 -8.79 -3.86 -5.90
C ILE A 452 -9.40 -2.74 -6.76
N PRO A 453 -9.16 -2.73 -8.08
CA PRO A 453 -9.95 -1.95 -9.02
C PRO A 453 -11.42 -2.40 -8.98
N ALA A 454 -12.34 -1.45 -9.03
CA ALA A 454 -13.78 -1.66 -8.95
C ALA A 454 -14.52 -0.90 -10.06
N GLY A 455 -13.85 -0.63 -11.19
CA GLY A 455 -14.38 0.10 -12.35
C GLY A 455 -13.89 1.55 -12.44
N ARG A 456 -14.62 2.37 -13.20
CA ARG A 456 -14.28 3.79 -13.45
C ARG A 456 -15.41 4.73 -13.01
N SER A 457 -15.05 5.98 -12.74
CA SER A 457 -15.98 7.09 -12.53
C SER A 457 -16.58 7.57 -13.86
N PRO A 458 -17.62 8.42 -13.84
CA PRO A 458 -18.16 9.05 -15.05
C PRO A 458 -17.12 9.83 -15.86
N GLU A 459 -16.10 10.39 -15.20
CA GLU A 459 -14.97 11.10 -15.80
C GLU A 459 -13.88 10.17 -16.33
N GLY A 460 -14.07 8.85 -16.21
CA GLY A 460 -13.13 7.84 -16.70
C GLY A 460 -11.96 7.54 -15.75
N LEU A 461 -11.93 8.12 -14.55
CA LEU A 461 -10.89 7.86 -13.55
C LEU A 461 -11.11 6.51 -12.85
N PRO A 462 -10.06 5.79 -12.45
CA PRO A 462 -10.22 4.57 -11.65
C PRO A 462 -10.96 4.80 -10.34
N VAL A 463 -11.72 3.78 -9.94
CA VAL A 463 -12.33 3.66 -8.62
C VAL A 463 -11.99 2.29 -8.09
N GLY A 464 -11.33 2.22 -6.94
CA GLY A 464 -11.08 0.98 -6.21
C GLY A 464 -11.84 0.86 -4.89
N VAL A 465 -11.89 -0.35 -4.34
CA VAL A 465 -12.42 -0.65 -2.99
C VAL A 465 -11.41 -1.48 -2.21
N GLN A 466 -11.52 -1.52 -0.88
CA GLN A 466 -10.70 -2.41 -0.05
C GLN A 466 -11.52 -3.58 0.50
N LEU A 467 -10.89 -4.75 0.50
CA LEU A 467 -11.34 -5.98 1.12
C LEU A 467 -10.58 -6.16 2.44
N ILE A 468 -11.24 -5.94 3.58
CA ILE A 468 -10.65 -6.08 4.91
C ILE A 468 -10.93 -7.49 5.43
N GLY A 469 -9.89 -8.16 5.93
CA GLY A 469 -9.99 -9.53 6.42
C GLY A 469 -9.62 -9.69 7.89
N PRO A 470 -9.69 -10.93 8.41
CA PRO A 470 -9.27 -11.25 9.77
C PRO A 470 -7.76 -11.08 9.94
N MET A 471 -7.32 -10.70 11.14
CA MET A 471 -5.90 -10.56 11.46
C MET A 471 -5.14 -11.86 11.18
N PHE A 472 -4.02 -11.77 10.47
CA PHE A 472 -3.18 -12.88 9.98
C PHE A 472 -3.84 -13.83 8.97
N GLU A 473 -5.05 -13.55 8.51
CA GLU A 473 -5.69 -14.28 7.42
C GLU A 473 -5.60 -13.52 6.09
N ASP A 474 -4.46 -12.88 5.84
CA ASP A 474 -4.16 -12.05 4.68
C ASP A 474 -4.56 -12.73 3.34
N ARG A 475 -4.27 -14.04 3.23
CA ARG A 475 -4.62 -14.87 2.07
C ARG A 475 -6.11 -14.91 1.76
N THR A 476 -6.99 -14.77 2.76
CA THR A 476 -8.44 -14.72 2.54
C THR A 476 -8.84 -13.52 1.68
N THR A 477 -8.26 -12.34 1.94
CA THR A 477 -8.56 -11.14 1.15
C THR A 477 -7.91 -11.14 -0.23
N LEU A 478 -6.71 -11.72 -0.35
CA LEU A 478 -6.02 -11.89 -1.63
C LEU A 478 -6.78 -12.88 -2.53
N ARG A 479 -7.24 -14.00 -1.96
CA ARG A 479 -8.04 -14.98 -2.70
C ARG A 479 -9.39 -14.41 -3.14
N LEU A 480 -10.05 -13.65 -2.27
CA LEU A 480 -11.29 -12.95 -2.64
C LEU A 480 -11.04 -11.95 -3.78
N ALA A 481 -9.92 -11.23 -3.76
CA ALA A 481 -9.53 -10.34 -4.85
C ALA A 481 -9.30 -11.08 -6.18
N ASP A 482 -8.63 -12.22 -6.18
CA ASP A 482 -8.42 -13.05 -7.40
C ASP A 482 -9.74 -13.59 -7.97
N LEU A 483 -10.67 -13.98 -7.09
CA LEU A 483 -11.99 -14.45 -7.50
C LEU A 483 -12.84 -13.30 -8.07
N LEU A 484 -12.76 -12.11 -7.48
CA LEU A 484 -13.46 -10.92 -7.98
C LEU A 484 -12.87 -10.43 -9.30
N GLU A 485 -11.55 -10.43 -9.45
CA GLU A 485 -10.85 -10.07 -10.69
C GLU A 485 -11.42 -10.80 -11.91
N GLN A 486 -11.79 -12.08 -11.75
CA GLN A 486 -12.41 -12.91 -12.79
C GLN A 486 -13.88 -12.53 -13.10
N GLN A 487 -14.58 -11.84 -12.20
CA GLN A 487 -15.98 -11.43 -12.36
C GLN A 487 -16.13 -9.99 -12.86
N ILE A 488 -15.43 -9.04 -12.22
CA ILE A 488 -15.56 -7.60 -12.51
C ILE A 488 -14.56 -7.10 -13.55
N GLY A 489 -13.59 -7.94 -13.93
CA GLY A 489 -12.43 -7.54 -14.71
C GLY A 489 -11.35 -6.94 -13.82
N GLY A 490 -10.09 -7.23 -14.16
CA GLY A 490 -8.93 -6.78 -13.40
C GLY A 490 -8.40 -5.42 -13.82
N PHE A 491 -7.08 -5.27 -13.69
CA PHE A 491 -6.36 -4.09 -14.15
C PHE A 491 -6.65 -3.77 -15.62
N GLN A 492 -6.78 -2.48 -15.92
CA GLN A 492 -6.84 -1.95 -17.26
C GLN A 492 -5.74 -0.90 -17.41
N ALA A 493 -4.97 -0.97 -18.49
CA ALA A 493 -3.98 0.06 -18.75
C ALA A 493 -4.66 1.42 -19.02
N PRO A 494 -4.05 2.53 -18.57
CA PRO A 494 -4.40 3.86 -19.05
C PRO A 494 -4.27 3.94 -20.57
N ASN A 495 -5.07 4.82 -21.19
CA ASN A 495 -5.13 4.97 -22.65
C ASN A 495 -3.88 5.63 -23.25
#